data_AF-A0A7M1IML3-F1
#
_entry.id   AF-A0A7M1IML3-F1
#
_cell.length_a   1.000
_cell.length_b   1.000
_cell.length_c   1.000
_cell.angle_alpha   90.00
_cell.angle_beta   90.00
_cell.angle_gamma   90.00
#
_symmetry.space_group_name_H-M   'P 1'
#
loop_
_entity.id
_entity.type
_entity.pdbx_description
1 polymer ?
#
loop_
_entity_poly.entity_id
_entity_poly.type
_entity_poly.pdbx_seq_one_letter_code
_entity_poly.pdbx_strand_id
1 'polypeptide(L)'
;DLVSLAQLDSSYQIADQTLFNTNLFVLFKSTQVKVKYESSGSNNISFDSTNNKPSYIVEFTNSTTVGIKWTMVKKYQLDVPNVTNEMNQVLQELILEQPLTKYTLNSSLAKQKGKTQREVHLSNSNQWQSMRHSIGLNDNPSPNASTGFKLDKGNAYRKLSESWPIYQPIDGTKDGKGKDSSGWSSTEENTAAGDAPLSTGGGASSGTFNKYLNTKQALERIGILFDDQTPRNVITQLYYASTSKLAVTNDHVVVMGNSFLPSMWYWVVDRGATTDSSSKPTWFANTTLNWGENKQKQFVENQLGYKETTSTNSHNFHSKSFTQPAYLISGIDSVNDQLIFSGFKAGSVGYDSSSSSTQTKDQALAWSTTTSLDSKTGYRDLVTNDTGLNGPINGSFSIQDTFSFVVPYSSNHTNTGNTSGTIQTAYPVKKSEASTVMINSLINATPLNSYGDEGVG
;
A
#
# COMPACT_ATOMS: atom_id res chain seq x y z
N ASP A 1 -33.61 15.74 -4.45
CA ASP A 1 -32.83 14.50 -4.34
C ASP A 1 -31.96 14.35 -5.59
N LEU A 2 -30.65 14.64 -5.50
CA LEU A 2 -29.76 14.61 -6.67
C LEU A 2 -29.49 13.20 -7.21
N VAL A 3 -29.62 12.14 -6.39
CA VAL A 3 -29.49 10.74 -6.85
C VAL A 3 -30.61 10.41 -7.82
N SER A 4 -31.85 10.75 -7.44
CA SER A 4 -33.02 10.62 -8.32
C SER A 4 -32.90 11.49 -9.58
N LEU A 5 -32.44 12.75 -9.46
CA LEU A 5 -32.22 13.61 -10.63
C LEU A 5 -31.12 13.10 -11.58
N ALA A 6 -30.10 12.41 -11.06
CA ALA A 6 -29.06 11.74 -11.83
C ALA A 6 -29.54 10.43 -12.51
N GLN A 7 -30.80 10.04 -12.27
CA GLN A 7 -31.36 8.76 -12.71
C GLN A 7 -30.52 7.58 -12.22
N LEU A 8 -30.14 7.63 -10.94
CA LEU A 8 -29.44 6.56 -10.24
C LEU A 8 -30.40 5.93 -9.23
N ASP A 9 -30.27 4.61 -9.01
CA ASP A 9 -31.09 3.90 -8.03
C ASP A 9 -30.66 4.23 -6.58
N SER A 10 -31.46 3.77 -5.62
CA SER A 10 -31.29 4.09 -4.20
C SER A 10 -30.01 3.55 -3.56
N SER A 11 -29.25 2.68 -4.23
CA SER A 11 -27.96 2.22 -3.70
C SER A 11 -26.86 3.28 -3.78
N TYR A 12 -27.05 4.32 -4.60
CA TYR A 12 -26.11 5.40 -4.79
C TYR A 12 -26.24 6.48 -3.72
N GLN A 13 -25.10 7.04 -3.35
CA GLN A 13 -25.01 8.21 -2.48
C GLN A 13 -23.99 9.20 -3.04
N ILE A 14 -24.14 10.46 -2.64
CA ILE A 14 -23.17 11.52 -2.94
C ILE A 14 -21.90 11.24 -2.14
N ALA A 15 -20.77 11.12 -2.82
CA ALA A 15 -19.45 10.95 -2.22
C ALA A 15 -18.73 12.29 -2.03
N ASP A 16 -18.88 13.21 -3.00
CA ASP A 16 -18.27 14.54 -2.99
C ASP A 16 -19.03 15.47 -3.95
N GLN A 17 -18.86 16.79 -3.78
CA GLN A 17 -19.49 17.80 -4.63
C GLN A 17 -18.66 19.09 -4.69
N THR A 18 -18.62 19.74 -5.86
CA THR A 18 -17.94 21.05 -6.03
C THR A 18 -18.67 21.94 -7.03
N LEU A 19 -18.43 23.24 -6.97
CA LEU A 19 -18.98 24.23 -7.89
C LEU A 19 -17.91 24.65 -8.91
N PHE A 20 -18.26 24.62 -10.19
CA PHE A 20 -17.38 25.08 -11.26
C PHE A 20 -18.20 25.73 -12.37
N ASN A 21 -17.82 26.94 -12.81
CA ASN A 21 -18.58 27.74 -13.79
C ASN A 21 -20.08 27.81 -13.49
N THR A 22 -20.44 28.06 -12.23
CA THR A 22 -21.82 28.13 -11.70
C THR A 22 -22.62 26.82 -11.71
N ASN A 23 -22.09 25.75 -12.29
CA ASN A 23 -22.68 24.42 -12.26
C ASN A 23 -22.17 23.62 -11.05
N LEU A 24 -23.01 22.70 -10.57
CA LEU A 24 -22.70 21.78 -9.49
C LEU A 24 -22.24 20.44 -10.08
N PHE A 25 -21.02 20.03 -9.75
CA PHE A 25 -20.50 18.71 -10.07
C PHE A 25 -20.61 17.81 -8.84
N VAL A 26 -21.15 16.62 -9.03
CA VAL A 26 -21.39 15.67 -7.93
C VAL A 26 -20.86 14.30 -8.31
N LEU A 27 -20.08 13.71 -7.41
CA LEU A 27 -19.60 12.34 -7.50
C LEU A 27 -20.56 11.41 -6.75
N PHE A 28 -21.02 10.36 -7.40
CA PHE A 28 -21.89 9.34 -6.85
C PHE A 28 -21.20 7.98 -6.85
N LYS A 29 -21.40 7.20 -5.78
CA LYS A 29 -20.96 5.81 -5.69
C LYS A 29 -22.02 4.92 -5.05
N SER A 30 -22.07 3.66 -5.47
CA SER A 30 -23.07 2.70 -5.02
C SER A 30 -22.54 1.80 -3.91
N THR A 31 -23.34 1.62 -2.86
CA THR A 31 -23.09 0.63 -1.80
C THR A 31 -23.25 -0.81 -2.28
N GLN A 32 -23.82 -1.04 -3.48
CA GLN A 32 -24.01 -2.37 -4.07
C GLN A 32 -22.94 -2.76 -5.09
N VAL A 33 -21.93 -1.92 -5.35
CA VAL A 33 -20.87 -2.23 -6.31
C VAL A 33 -20.12 -3.52 -5.95
N LYS A 34 -19.91 -4.39 -6.94
CA LYS A 34 -19.05 -5.57 -6.82
C LYS A 34 -18.07 -5.61 -7.99
N VAL A 35 -16.79 -5.78 -7.68
CA VAL A 35 -15.69 -5.87 -8.63
C VAL A 35 -14.98 -7.21 -8.45
N LYS A 36 -14.50 -7.79 -9.54
CA LYS A 36 -13.78 -9.06 -9.58
C LYS A 36 -12.36 -8.85 -10.09
N TYR A 37 -11.46 -9.70 -9.62
CA TYR A 37 -10.12 -9.85 -10.17
C TYR A 37 -9.93 -11.31 -10.57
N GLU A 38 -9.67 -11.55 -11.85
CA GLU A 38 -9.34 -12.85 -12.42
C GLU A 38 -7.90 -12.83 -12.93
N SER A 39 -7.04 -13.68 -12.38
CA SER A 39 -5.60 -13.73 -12.70
C SER A 39 -5.29 -14.18 -14.12
N SER A 40 -6.26 -14.83 -14.78
CA SER A 40 -6.15 -15.37 -16.13
C SER A 40 -7.04 -14.62 -17.12
N GLY A 41 -6.69 -14.69 -18.41
CA GLY A 41 -7.45 -14.05 -19.48
C GLY A 41 -7.13 -12.56 -19.67
N SER A 42 -7.96 -11.89 -20.46
CA SER A 42 -7.95 -10.44 -20.70
C SER A 42 -9.11 -9.78 -19.95
N ASN A 43 -8.96 -8.52 -19.54
CA ASN A 43 -9.89 -7.80 -18.65
C ASN A 43 -9.92 -8.35 -17.22
N ASN A 44 -8.74 -8.46 -16.61
CA ASN A 44 -8.55 -9.07 -15.29
C ASN A 44 -9.37 -8.39 -14.19
N ILE A 45 -9.60 -7.08 -14.26
CA ILE A 45 -10.48 -6.34 -13.33
C ILE A 45 -11.78 -6.00 -14.07
N SER A 46 -12.91 -6.43 -13.52
CA SER A 46 -14.24 -6.22 -14.12
C SER A 46 -15.32 -6.06 -13.06
N PHE A 47 -16.41 -5.37 -13.39
CA PHE A 47 -17.60 -5.39 -12.55
C PHE A 47 -18.26 -6.77 -12.57
N ASP A 48 -18.87 -7.16 -11.47
CA ASP A 48 -19.78 -8.29 -11.47
C ASP A 48 -21.02 -7.95 -12.31
N SER A 49 -21.34 -8.76 -13.31
CA SER A 49 -22.42 -8.48 -14.27
C SER A 49 -23.79 -8.33 -13.58
N THR A 50 -24.00 -9.08 -12.50
CA THR A 50 -25.21 -9.01 -11.67
C THR A 50 -25.33 -7.71 -10.87
N ASN A 51 -24.21 -7.07 -10.52
CA ASN A 51 -24.15 -5.88 -9.67
C ASN A 51 -23.22 -4.82 -10.27
N ASN A 52 -23.40 -4.56 -11.57
CA ASN A 52 -22.63 -3.56 -12.31
C ASN A 52 -23.10 -2.14 -11.93
N LYS A 53 -22.49 -1.60 -10.88
CA LYS A 53 -22.82 -0.29 -10.29
C LYS A 53 -21.59 0.62 -10.26
N PRO A 54 -21.10 1.09 -11.42
CA PRO A 54 -19.94 1.99 -11.49
C PRO A 54 -20.27 3.32 -10.81
N SER A 55 -19.26 4.04 -10.36
CA SER A 55 -19.40 5.41 -9.85
C SER A 55 -19.63 6.37 -11.01
N TYR A 56 -20.30 7.51 -10.75
CA TYR A 56 -20.62 8.52 -11.76
C TYR A 56 -20.25 9.92 -11.30
N ILE A 57 -19.83 10.76 -12.24
CA ILE A 57 -19.78 12.22 -12.08
C ILE A 57 -20.95 12.81 -12.84
N VAL A 58 -21.69 13.72 -12.22
CA VAL A 58 -22.83 14.39 -12.86
C VAL A 58 -22.69 15.90 -12.71
N GLU A 59 -22.81 16.61 -13.82
CA GLU A 59 -22.90 18.07 -13.88
C GLU A 59 -24.37 18.49 -13.83
N PHE A 60 -24.73 19.38 -12.91
CA PHE A 60 -26.05 19.96 -12.77
C PHE A 60 -25.99 21.48 -12.94
N THR A 61 -27.01 22.03 -13.60
CA THR A 61 -27.19 23.48 -13.74
C THR A 61 -28.52 23.93 -13.12
N ASN A 62 -28.58 25.17 -12.65
CA ASN A 62 -29.82 25.77 -12.19
C ASN A 62 -30.60 26.33 -13.38
N SER A 63 -31.75 25.72 -13.69
CA SER A 63 -32.57 26.08 -14.86
C SER A 63 -33.49 27.30 -14.64
N THR A 64 -33.44 27.94 -13.46
CA THR A 64 -34.31 29.06 -13.10
C THR A 64 -33.51 30.27 -12.63
N THR A 65 -33.97 31.48 -12.96
CA THR A 65 -33.40 32.74 -12.47
C THR A 65 -33.92 33.14 -11.07
N VAL A 66 -35.05 32.56 -10.65
CA VAL A 66 -35.63 32.73 -9.31
C VAL A 66 -35.86 31.35 -8.72
N GLY A 67 -35.30 31.09 -7.53
CA GLY A 67 -35.32 29.77 -6.90
C GLY A 67 -34.28 28.81 -7.50
N ILE A 68 -34.34 27.54 -7.06
CA ILE A 68 -33.39 26.48 -7.43
C ILE A 68 -34.14 25.33 -8.09
N LYS A 69 -33.85 25.09 -9.38
CA LYS A 69 -34.32 23.94 -10.13
C LYS A 69 -33.14 23.29 -10.86
N TRP A 70 -32.45 22.40 -10.15
CA TRP A 70 -31.36 21.60 -10.71
C TRP A 70 -31.83 20.75 -11.87
N THR A 71 -31.07 20.75 -12.96
CA THR A 71 -31.27 19.89 -14.13
C THR A 71 -29.92 19.29 -14.53
N MET A 72 -29.90 17.99 -14.80
CA MET A 72 -28.70 17.28 -15.26
C MET A 72 -28.25 17.81 -16.62
N VAL A 73 -26.95 18.05 -16.78
CA VAL A 73 -26.30 18.51 -18.02
C VAL A 73 -25.53 17.37 -18.67
N LYS A 74 -24.61 16.75 -17.91
CA LYS A 74 -23.78 15.63 -18.37
C LYS A 74 -23.60 14.60 -17.26
N LYS A 75 -23.40 13.35 -17.66
CA LYS A 75 -23.18 12.19 -16.78
C LYS A 75 -22.03 11.36 -17.34
N TYR A 76 -21.00 11.15 -16.52
CA TYR A 76 -19.77 10.44 -16.87
C TYR A 76 -19.62 9.20 -16.00
N GLN A 77 -19.39 8.04 -16.62
CA GLN A 77 -19.18 6.77 -15.91
C GLN A 77 -17.70 6.56 -15.59
N LEU A 78 -17.39 6.15 -14.36
CA LEU A 78 -16.05 5.78 -13.93
C LEU A 78 -15.85 4.27 -14.02
N ASP A 79 -15.21 3.83 -15.09
CA ASP A 79 -14.97 2.41 -15.38
C ASP A 79 -13.77 1.85 -14.61
N VAL A 80 -13.63 0.52 -14.57
CA VAL A 80 -12.47 -0.17 -13.98
C VAL A 80 -11.20 0.01 -14.83
N PRO A 81 -9.99 -0.06 -14.21
CA PRO A 81 -8.71 0.06 -14.91
C PRO A 81 -8.50 -1.02 -15.98
N ASN A 82 -7.83 -0.63 -17.07
CA ASN A 82 -7.23 -1.59 -17.99
C ASN A 82 -6.00 -2.22 -17.35
N VAL A 83 -5.75 -3.50 -17.62
CA VAL A 83 -4.63 -4.27 -17.06
C VAL A 83 -3.78 -4.79 -18.22
N THR A 84 -2.50 -4.39 -18.27
CA THR A 84 -1.53 -4.94 -19.23
C THR A 84 -0.98 -6.27 -18.73
N ASN A 85 -0.28 -7.00 -19.59
CA ASN A 85 0.36 -8.26 -19.20
C ASN A 85 1.38 -8.06 -18.06
N GLU A 86 2.20 -7.01 -18.14
CA GLU A 86 3.21 -6.69 -17.14
C GLU A 86 2.58 -6.29 -15.80
N MET A 87 1.49 -5.52 -15.83
CA MET A 87 0.72 -5.18 -14.63
C MET A 87 0.12 -6.46 -14.02
N ASN A 88 -0.54 -7.29 -14.84
CA ASN A 88 -1.17 -8.51 -14.35
C ASN A 88 -0.18 -9.48 -13.69
N GLN A 89 1.04 -9.60 -14.22
CA GLN A 89 2.12 -10.39 -13.61
C GLN A 89 2.45 -9.95 -12.18
N VAL A 90 2.31 -8.65 -11.86
CA VAL A 90 2.44 -8.17 -10.47
C VAL A 90 1.14 -8.44 -9.68
N LEU A 91 -0.02 -8.15 -10.27
CA LEU A 91 -1.32 -8.28 -9.58
C LEU A 91 -1.67 -9.72 -9.17
N GLN A 92 -1.14 -10.73 -9.88
CA GLN A 92 -1.35 -12.17 -9.59
C GLN A 92 -0.96 -12.55 -8.16
N GLU A 93 0.13 -11.96 -7.68
CA GLU A 93 0.69 -12.20 -6.34
C GLU A 93 0.73 -10.92 -5.50
N LEU A 94 0.01 -9.87 -5.91
CA LEU A 94 -0.11 -8.65 -5.11
C LEU A 94 -0.96 -8.95 -3.88
N ILE A 95 -0.41 -8.64 -2.70
CA ILE A 95 -1.13 -8.72 -1.42
C ILE A 95 -1.24 -7.35 -0.75
N LEU A 96 -2.36 -7.09 -0.08
CA LEU A 96 -2.66 -5.80 0.55
C LEU A 96 -3.03 -5.98 2.03
N GLU A 97 -2.45 -5.16 2.89
CA GLU A 97 -2.75 -5.13 4.33
C GLU A 97 -4.19 -4.68 4.59
N GLN A 98 -4.85 -5.28 5.58
CA GLN A 98 -6.15 -4.83 6.04
C GLN A 98 -6.09 -3.36 6.51
N PRO A 99 -7.16 -2.57 6.30
CA PRO A 99 -7.14 -1.14 6.54
C PRO A 99 -6.90 -0.80 8.02
N LEU A 100 -6.18 0.30 8.24
CA LEU A 100 -6.07 0.95 9.55
C LEU A 100 -7.46 1.45 9.97
N THR A 101 -7.83 1.24 11.23
CA THR A 101 -9.09 1.74 11.79
C THR A 101 -8.82 2.66 12.97
N LYS A 102 -9.87 3.34 13.44
CA LYS A 102 -9.84 4.17 14.66
C LYS A 102 -9.33 3.41 15.90
N TYR A 103 -9.42 2.08 15.91
CA TYR A 103 -9.11 1.24 17.07
C TYR A 103 -7.84 0.40 16.89
N THR A 104 -7.16 0.52 15.76
CA THR A 104 -5.91 -0.20 15.52
C THR A 104 -4.84 0.32 16.47
N LEU A 105 -4.20 -0.59 17.21
CA LEU A 105 -3.16 -0.26 18.19
C LEU A 105 -1.78 -0.27 17.54
N ASN A 106 -0.79 0.34 18.20
CA ASN A 106 0.61 0.20 17.80
C ASN A 106 1.03 -1.27 17.77
N SER A 107 0.62 -2.04 18.79
CA SER A 107 0.86 -3.48 18.87
C SER A 107 0.10 -4.29 17.82
N SER A 108 -1.05 -3.81 17.32
CA SER A 108 -1.74 -4.42 16.18
C SER A 108 -0.94 -4.26 14.88
N LEU A 109 -0.31 -3.09 14.69
CA LEU A 109 0.52 -2.80 13.52
C LEU A 109 1.86 -3.55 13.55
N ALA A 110 2.43 -3.72 14.75
CA ALA A 110 3.70 -4.41 14.96
C ALA A 110 3.68 -5.83 14.39
N LYS A 111 4.78 -6.20 13.75
CA LYS A 111 4.99 -7.54 13.16
C LYS A 111 6.31 -8.11 13.65
N GLN A 112 6.38 -9.44 13.76
CA GLN A 112 7.61 -10.09 14.16
C GLN A 112 8.78 -9.66 13.27
N LYS A 113 9.88 -9.24 13.91
CA LYS A 113 11.12 -8.89 13.22
C LYS A 113 11.59 -10.03 12.31
N GLY A 114 12.02 -9.66 11.11
CA GLY A 114 12.60 -10.58 10.14
C GLY A 114 14.02 -11.01 10.48
N LYS A 115 14.63 -11.76 9.56
CA LYS A 115 16.04 -12.16 9.63
C LYS A 115 16.96 -10.94 9.61
N THR A 116 18.11 -11.07 10.25
CA THR A 116 19.22 -10.12 10.12
C THR A 116 19.97 -10.28 8.80
N GLN A 117 20.69 -9.24 8.37
CA GLN A 117 21.42 -9.24 7.11
C GLN A 117 22.44 -10.39 7.01
N ARG A 118 23.12 -10.75 8.10
CA ARG A 118 24.04 -11.89 8.13
C ARG A 118 23.32 -13.23 7.99
N GLU A 119 22.14 -13.40 8.59
CA GLU A 119 21.38 -14.65 8.53
C GLU A 119 20.85 -14.91 7.12
N VAL A 120 20.55 -13.86 6.37
CA VAL A 120 20.14 -13.99 4.96
C VAL A 120 21.30 -14.40 4.07
N HIS A 121 22.45 -13.75 4.19
CA HIS A 121 23.52 -13.93 3.20
C HIS A 121 24.53 -15.02 3.56
N LEU A 122 24.71 -15.34 4.85
CA LEU A 122 25.76 -16.24 5.33
C LEU A 122 25.17 -17.52 5.91
N SER A 123 25.85 -18.64 5.66
CA SER A 123 25.56 -19.90 6.34
C SER A 123 26.21 -19.98 7.73
N ASN A 124 27.23 -19.15 8.00
CA ASN A 124 27.91 -19.03 9.29
C ASN A 124 28.05 -17.55 9.70
N SER A 125 27.31 -17.14 10.73
CA SER A 125 27.23 -15.76 11.21
C SER A 125 28.55 -15.18 11.73
N ASN A 126 29.54 -16.02 12.08
CA ASN A 126 30.82 -15.57 12.63
C ASN A 126 31.81 -15.06 11.56
N GLN A 127 31.48 -15.20 10.28
CA GLN A 127 32.38 -14.90 9.16
C GLN A 127 32.05 -13.58 8.44
N TRP A 128 31.29 -12.68 9.08
CA TRP A 128 30.86 -11.42 8.44
C TRP A 128 32.02 -10.61 7.84
N GLN A 129 33.06 -10.34 8.63
CA GLN A 129 34.17 -9.49 8.19
C GLN A 129 34.92 -10.08 6.98
N SER A 130 35.11 -11.41 6.94
CA SER A 130 35.81 -12.08 5.85
C SER A 130 34.94 -12.31 4.61
N MET A 131 33.61 -12.41 4.77
CA MET A 131 32.70 -12.76 3.66
C MET A 131 31.92 -11.58 3.09
N ARG A 132 31.71 -10.48 3.82
CA ARG A 132 30.85 -9.36 3.38
C ARG A 132 31.22 -8.83 1.99
N HIS A 133 32.51 -8.89 1.64
CA HIS A 133 32.98 -8.44 0.34
C HIS A 133 32.52 -9.35 -0.83
N SER A 134 32.58 -10.68 -0.68
CA SER A 134 32.19 -11.62 -1.74
C SER A 134 30.67 -11.62 -1.99
N ILE A 135 29.88 -11.22 -0.98
CA ILE A 135 28.43 -11.10 -1.08
C ILE A 135 27.94 -9.71 -1.50
N GLY A 136 28.85 -8.76 -1.81
CA GLY A 136 28.48 -7.42 -2.29
C GLY A 136 28.07 -6.44 -1.19
N LEU A 137 28.48 -6.69 0.05
CA LEU A 137 28.28 -5.84 1.23
C LEU A 137 29.64 -5.32 1.73
N ASN A 138 30.48 -4.86 0.80
CA ASN A 138 31.80 -4.30 1.09
C ASN A 138 31.70 -3.25 2.19
N ASP A 139 32.58 -3.35 3.18
CA ASP A 139 32.66 -2.44 4.32
C ASP A 139 31.40 -2.20 5.17
N ASN A 140 30.31 -2.94 4.93
CA ASN A 140 29.07 -2.79 5.68
C ASN A 140 29.26 -3.14 7.19
N PRO A 141 28.95 -2.22 8.13
CA PRO A 141 29.17 -2.39 9.55
C PRO A 141 28.02 -3.11 10.28
N SER A 142 26.95 -3.48 9.58
CA SER A 142 25.65 -3.77 10.20
C SER A 142 25.14 -5.19 9.90
N PRO A 143 25.85 -6.25 10.34
CA PRO A 143 25.42 -7.63 10.12
C PRO A 143 24.06 -7.95 10.76
N ASN A 144 23.69 -7.20 11.81
CA ASN A 144 22.46 -7.38 12.59
C ASN A 144 21.30 -6.48 12.13
N ALA A 145 21.49 -5.66 11.08
CA ALA A 145 20.40 -4.88 10.51
C ALA A 145 19.28 -5.81 10.04
N SER A 146 18.04 -5.48 10.37
CA SER A 146 16.88 -6.28 9.97
C SER A 146 16.67 -6.23 8.48
N THR A 147 16.24 -7.35 7.91
CA THR A 147 15.85 -7.43 6.50
C THR A 147 14.35 -7.24 6.27
N GLY A 148 13.56 -7.06 7.34
CA GLY A 148 12.15 -6.69 7.26
C GLY A 148 11.32 -7.32 8.38
N PHE A 149 10.16 -7.86 8.05
CA PHE A 149 9.20 -8.41 9.00
C PHE A 149 8.49 -9.64 8.46
N LYS A 150 8.13 -10.58 9.34
CA LYS A 150 7.45 -11.82 8.93
C LYS A 150 5.98 -11.59 8.59
N LEU A 151 5.44 -12.44 7.73
CA LEU A 151 4.06 -12.41 7.23
C LEU A 151 3.25 -13.64 7.64
N ASP A 152 3.75 -14.44 8.58
CA ASP A 152 3.06 -15.60 9.17
C ASP A 152 2.13 -15.23 10.34
N LYS A 153 2.30 -14.01 10.86
CA LYS A 153 1.55 -13.40 11.97
C LYS A 153 1.17 -11.95 11.65
N GLY A 154 0.37 -11.35 12.53
CA GLY A 154 -0.04 -9.95 12.44
C GLY A 154 -1.22 -9.70 11.50
N ASN A 155 -1.41 -8.42 11.18
CA ASN A 155 -2.47 -7.93 10.30
C ASN A 155 -2.58 -8.73 9.00
N ALA A 156 -3.80 -9.03 8.61
CA ALA A 156 -4.11 -9.78 7.41
C ALA A 156 -3.59 -9.08 6.14
N TYR A 157 -2.84 -9.79 5.32
CA TYR A 157 -2.56 -9.44 3.94
C TYR A 157 -3.39 -10.32 3.01
N ARG A 158 -4.04 -9.74 2.01
CA ARG A 158 -4.98 -10.46 1.13
C ARG A 158 -4.75 -10.12 -0.33
N LYS A 159 -4.93 -11.11 -1.19
CA LYS A 159 -4.96 -10.91 -2.66
C LYS A 159 -6.17 -10.07 -3.06
N LEU A 160 -6.14 -9.50 -4.27
CA LEU A 160 -7.24 -8.69 -4.83
C LEU A 160 -8.61 -9.40 -4.82
N SER A 161 -8.61 -10.72 -5.05
CA SER A 161 -9.83 -11.56 -5.09
C SER A 161 -10.28 -12.08 -3.72
N GLU A 162 -9.43 -11.97 -2.69
CA GLU A 162 -9.74 -12.39 -1.32
C GLU A 162 -10.41 -11.25 -0.53
N SER A 163 -10.97 -11.56 0.65
CA SER A 163 -11.58 -10.60 1.57
C SER A 163 -10.75 -10.41 2.84
N TRP A 164 -10.70 -9.18 3.35
CA TRP A 164 -10.14 -8.90 4.68
C TRP A 164 -11.08 -9.39 5.80
N PRO A 165 -10.55 -9.76 6.98
CA PRO A 165 -11.37 -10.08 8.14
C PRO A 165 -11.89 -8.82 8.84
N ILE A 166 -12.93 -8.96 9.66
CA ILE A 166 -13.39 -7.91 10.59
C ILE A 166 -12.56 -7.81 11.87
N TYR A 167 -11.68 -8.78 12.08
CA TYR A 167 -10.86 -8.91 13.28
C TYR A 167 -9.48 -8.28 13.07
N GLN A 168 -8.97 -7.60 14.10
CA GLN A 168 -7.60 -7.08 14.18
C GLN A 168 -6.90 -7.66 15.40
N PRO A 169 -5.66 -8.18 15.28
CA PRO A 169 -4.93 -8.67 16.45
C PRO A 169 -4.61 -7.52 17.40
N ILE A 170 -4.67 -7.75 18.70
CA ILE A 170 -4.23 -6.79 19.72
C ILE A 170 -2.70 -6.72 19.72
N ASP A 171 -2.02 -7.84 19.55
CA ASP A 171 -0.57 -7.95 19.40
C ASP A 171 -0.23 -8.74 18.12
N GLY A 172 0.07 -8.02 17.04
CA GLY A 172 0.40 -8.59 15.74
C GLY A 172 1.75 -9.33 15.69
N THR A 173 2.56 -9.25 16.75
CA THR A 173 3.76 -10.08 16.89
C THR A 173 3.41 -11.51 17.33
N LYS A 174 2.20 -11.77 17.84
CA LYS A 174 1.79 -13.08 18.38
C LYS A 174 0.55 -13.63 17.69
N ASP A 175 -0.46 -12.79 17.55
CA ASP A 175 -1.77 -13.10 16.99
C ASP A 175 -1.85 -12.71 15.52
N GLY A 176 -2.94 -13.09 14.86
CA GLY A 176 -3.12 -12.93 13.44
C GLY A 176 -2.37 -13.97 12.61
N LYS A 177 -2.54 -13.87 11.28
CA LYS A 177 -2.01 -14.83 10.30
C LYS A 177 -1.32 -14.17 9.11
N GLY A 178 -1.15 -12.85 9.12
CA GLY A 178 -0.47 -12.16 8.03
C GLY A 178 -1.08 -12.53 6.67
N LYS A 179 -0.24 -13.03 5.76
CA LYS A 179 -0.65 -13.45 4.40
C LYS A 179 -1.23 -14.87 4.32
N ASP A 180 -1.21 -15.66 5.40
CA ASP A 180 -1.71 -17.04 5.42
C ASP A 180 -3.24 -17.08 5.52
N SER A 181 -3.91 -16.82 4.38
CA SER A 181 -5.39 -16.83 4.29
C SER A 181 -5.99 -18.22 4.56
N SER A 182 -5.27 -19.29 4.24
CA SER A 182 -5.67 -20.68 4.50
C SER A 182 -5.61 -21.03 5.99
N GLY A 183 -4.51 -20.71 6.66
CA GLY A 183 -4.40 -20.91 8.11
C GLY A 183 -5.31 -20.00 8.94
N TRP A 184 -5.69 -18.85 8.38
CA TRP A 184 -6.73 -17.99 8.95
C TRP A 184 -8.10 -18.68 8.93
N SER A 185 -8.61 -18.99 7.74
CA SER A 185 -9.98 -19.49 7.56
C SER A 185 -10.20 -20.89 8.17
N SER A 186 -9.18 -21.73 8.19
CA SER A 186 -9.28 -23.10 8.71
C SER A 186 -9.20 -23.20 10.25
N THR A 187 -8.66 -22.20 10.96
CA THR A 187 -8.42 -22.32 12.40
C THR A 187 -8.51 -20.99 13.14
N GLU A 188 -7.73 -19.99 12.73
CA GLU A 188 -7.58 -18.75 13.52
C GLU A 188 -8.86 -17.90 13.53
N GLU A 189 -9.64 -17.91 12.46
CA GLU A 189 -10.89 -17.16 12.36
C GLU A 189 -11.90 -17.57 13.45
N ASN A 190 -12.01 -18.87 13.74
CA ASN A 190 -12.87 -19.36 14.82
C ASN A 190 -12.36 -18.92 16.20
N THR A 191 -11.03 -18.84 16.37
CA THR A 191 -10.42 -18.34 17.61
C THR A 191 -10.72 -16.84 17.79
N ALA A 192 -10.59 -16.05 16.73
CA ALA A 192 -10.91 -14.63 16.74
C ALA A 192 -12.40 -14.36 16.98
N ALA A 193 -13.28 -15.13 16.34
CA ALA A 193 -14.73 -15.03 16.55
C ALA A 193 -15.16 -15.39 17.98
N GLY A 194 -14.52 -16.40 18.58
CA GLY A 194 -14.75 -16.78 19.98
C GLY A 194 -14.25 -15.74 20.98
N ASP A 195 -13.11 -15.10 20.72
CA ASP A 195 -12.54 -14.06 21.59
C ASP A 195 -13.25 -12.71 21.45
N ALA A 196 -13.58 -12.31 20.21
CA ALA A 196 -14.11 -10.99 19.86
C ALA A 196 -15.44 -11.07 19.08
N PRO A 197 -16.51 -11.67 19.64
CA PRO A 197 -17.78 -11.83 18.97
C PRO A 197 -18.41 -10.48 18.61
N LEU A 198 -19.10 -10.46 17.47
CA LEU A 198 -19.89 -9.32 17.04
C LEU A 198 -21.08 -9.11 18.01
N SER A 199 -21.31 -7.87 18.45
CA SER A 199 -22.53 -7.56 19.23
C SER A 199 -23.74 -7.55 18.30
N THR A 200 -24.71 -8.45 18.54
CA THR A 200 -25.92 -8.61 17.72
C THR A 200 -27.18 -7.96 18.33
N GLY A 201 -27.07 -7.13 19.38
CA GLY A 201 -28.26 -6.69 20.11
C GLY A 201 -28.18 -5.43 20.98
N GLY A 202 -27.29 -4.48 20.69
CA GLY A 202 -27.24 -3.19 21.42
C GLY A 202 -26.76 -3.25 22.88
N GLY A 203 -26.49 -4.44 23.41
CA GLY A 203 -25.81 -4.67 24.69
C GLY A 203 -24.30 -4.84 24.54
N ALA A 204 -23.60 -4.83 25.68
CA ALA A 204 -22.18 -5.20 25.75
C ALA A 204 -22.00 -6.64 25.21
N SER A 205 -21.00 -6.84 24.35
CA SER A 205 -20.63 -8.17 23.87
C SER A 205 -20.07 -9.00 25.03
N SER A 206 -20.39 -10.30 25.08
CA SER A 206 -19.88 -11.24 26.09
C SER A 206 -18.47 -11.76 25.77
N GLY A 207 -17.77 -11.13 24.81
CA GLY A 207 -16.41 -11.49 24.41
C GLY A 207 -15.35 -11.21 25.46
N THR A 208 -14.22 -11.91 25.35
CA THR A 208 -13.04 -11.68 26.20
C THR A 208 -12.13 -10.58 25.67
N PHE A 209 -12.03 -10.42 24.35
CA PHE A 209 -11.19 -9.42 23.67
C PHE A 209 -9.73 -9.40 24.19
N ASN A 210 -9.16 -10.58 24.42
CA ASN A 210 -7.79 -10.72 24.92
C ASN A 210 -6.77 -10.78 23.80
N LYS A 211 -7.17 -11.21 22.60
CA LYS A 211 -6.28 -11.41 21.45
C LYS A 211 -6.69 -10.60 20.23
N TYR A 212 -7.99 -10.39 20.04
CA TYR A 212 -8.54 -9.73 18.87
C TYR A 212 -9.50 -8.61 19.25
N LEU A 213 -9.53 -7.60 18.39
CA LEU A 213 -10.56 -6.57 18.33
C LEU A 213 -11.52 -6.91 17.20
N ASN A 214 -12.82 -6.79 17.44
CA ASN A 214 -13.81 -6.78 16.37
C ASN A 214 -14.00 -5.33 15.89
N THR A 215 -13.69 -5.08 14.62
CA THR A 215 -13.67 -3.73 14.05
C THR A 215 -14.71 -3.51 12.97
N LYS A 216 -15.72 -4.38 12.83
CA LYS A 216 -16.74 -4.28 11.77
C LYS A 216 -17.34 -2.88 11.63
N GLN A 217 -17.85 -2.31 12.72
CA GLN A 217 -18.48 -0.98 12.68
C GLN A 217 -17.46 0.13 12.37
N ALA A 218 -16.19 -0.04 12.74
CA ALA A 218 -15.14 0.90 12.37
C ALA A 218 -14.81 0.81 10.88
N LEU A 219 -14.78 -0.41 10.32
CA LEU A 219 -14.59 -0.69 8.91
C LEU A 219 -15.74 -0.09 8.07
N GLU A 220 -17.00 -0.27 8.49
CA GLU A 220 -18.16 0.36 7.83
C GLU A 220 -18.05 1.88 7.80
N ARG A 221 -17.61 2.51 8.90
CA ARG A 221 -17.46 3.97 9.00
C ARG A 221 -16.40 4.55 8.07
N ILE A 222 -15.37 3.78 7.72
CA ILE A 222 -14.36 4.19 6.74
C ILE A 222 -14.72 3.76 5.30
N GLY A 223 -15.91 3.17 5.10
CA GLY A 223 -16.45 2.85 3.79
C GLY A 223 -16.15 1.43 3.29
N ILE A 224 -15.80 0.48 4.17
CA ILE A 224 -15.72 -0.93 3.78
C ILE A 224 -17.13 -1.47 3.52
N LEU A 225 -17.31 -2.10 2.36
CA LEU A 225 -18.56 -2.71 1.94
C LEU A 225 -18.65 -4.17 2.38
N PHE A 226 -19.84 -4.59 2.78
CA PHE A 226 -20.11 -5.92 3.31
C PHE A 226 -21.19 -6.63 2.51
N ASP A 227 -21.06 -7.95 2.40
CA ASP A 227 -22.16 -8.86 2.14
C ASP A 227 -22.53 -9.52 3.48
N ASP A 228 -23.56 -8.96 4.12
CA ASP A 228 -23.93 -9.23 5.53
C ASP A 228 -22.79 -8.93 6.52
N GLN A 229 -22.09 -9.96 7.02
CA GLN A 229 -20.99 -9.79 7.97
C GLN A 229 -19.60 -9.85 7.32
N THR A 230 -19.53 -10.31 6.07
CA THR A 230 -18.26 -10.54 5.38
C THR A 230 -17.92 -9.33 4.52
N PRO A 231 -16.74 -8.69 4.70
CA PRO A 231 -16.27 -7.67 3.77
C PRO A 231 -16.23 -8.22 2.34
N ARG A 232 -16.66 -7.43 1.35
CA ARG A 232 -16.40 -7.75 -0.06
C ARG A 232 -14.90 -7.80 -0.33
N ASN A 233 -14.51 -8.46 -1.41
CA ASN A 233 -13.11 -8.65 -1.78
C ASN A 233 -12.33 -7.32 -1.88
N VAL A 234 -11.00 -7.42 -1.75
CA VAL A 234 -10.10 -6.26 -1.74
C VAL A 234 -10.30 -5.36 -2.95
N ILE A 235 -10.43 -5.91 -4.16
CA ILE A 235 -10.59 -5.11 -5.37
C ILE A 235 -11.89 -4.27 -5.38
N THR A 236 -12.97 -4.76 -4.77
CA THR A 236 -14.19 -3.98 -4.60
C THR A 236 -13.96 -2.81 -3.64
N GLN A 237 -13.26 -3.05 -2.52
CA GLN A 237 -12.95 -1.99 -1.55
C GLN A 237 -12.06 -0.91 -2.17
N LEU A 238 -11.02 -1.32 -2.92
CA LEU A 238 -10.14 -0.40 -3.63
C LEU A 238 -10.91 0.48 -4.62
N TYR A 239 -11.81 -0.12 -5.42
CA TYR A 239 -12.66 0.64 -6.33
C TYR A 239 -13.54 1.65 -5.59
N TYR A 240 -14.29 1.21 -4.59
CA TYR A 240 -15.22 2.07 -3.85
C TYR A 240 -14.52 3.19 -3.06
N ALA A 241 -13.30 2.93 -2.56
CA ALA A 241 -12.48 3.93 -1.92
C ALA A 241 -11.86 4.90 -2.93
N SER A 242 -11.47 4.43 -4.12
CA SER A 242 -10.82 5.24 -5.17
C SER A 242 -11.72 6.31 -5.80
N THR A 243 -13.04 6.23 -5.62
CA THR A 243 -14.02 7.21 -6.12
C THR A 243 -14.57 8.07 -4.98
N SER A 244 -13.71 8.83 -4.29
CA SER A 244 -14.09 9.53 -3.05
C SER A 244 -13.90 11.04 -3.04
N LYS A 245 -13.11 11.61 -3.96
CA LYS A 245 -12.84 13.05 -4.05
C LYS A 245 -12.87 13.49 -5.51
N LEU A 246 -13.40 14.69 -5.79
CA LEU A 246 -13.48 15.21 -7.16
C LEU A 246 -12.95 16.66 -7.24
N ALA A 247 -12.26 16.98 -8.33
CA ALA A 247 -11.87 18.34 -8.69
C ALA A 247 -12.16 18.62 -10.17
N VAL A 248 -12.51 19.86 -10.49
CA VAL A 248 -13.00 20.24 -11.83
C VAL A 248 -12.16 21.38 -12.40
N THR A 249 -11.77 21.24 -13.65
CA THR A 249 -11.05 22.24 -14.45
C THR A 249 -11.87 22.56 -15.70
N ASN A 250 -11.37 23.47 -16.54
CA ASN A 250 -12.04 23.83 -17.79
C ASN A 250 -12.26 22.59 -18.67
N ASP A 251 -11.24 21.75 -18.83
CA ASP A 251 -11.28 20.63 -19.76
C ASP A 251 -11.43 19.27 -19.07
N HIS A 252 -11.15 19.14 -17.77
CA HIS A 252 -11.13 17.86 -17.09
C HIS A 252 -11.92 17.84 -15.78
N VAL A 253 -12.45 16.65 -15.44
CA VAL A 253 -12.80 16.30 -14.06
C VAL A 253 -11.87 15.19 -13.59
N VAL A 254 -11.25 15.37 -12.43
CA VAL A 254 -10.32 14.38 -11.85
C VAL A 254 -10.90 13.80 -10.58
N VAL A 255 -10.82 12.48 -10.45
CA VAL A 255 -11.32 11.74 -9.29
C VAL A 255 -10.19 10.92 -8.68
N MET A 256 -10.05 11.08 -7.36
CA MET A 256 -9.08 10.35 -6.54
C MET A 256 -9.78 9.70 -5.34
N GLY A 257 -9.05 8.81 -4.66
CA GLY A 257 -9.57 8.13 -3.49
C GLY A 257 -9.54 8.96 -2.21
N ASN A 258 -9.75 8.26 -1.09
CA ASN A 258 -9.77 8.84 0.25
C ASN A 258 -8.45 8.59 1.01
N SER A 259 -8.41 9.06 2.26
CA SER A 259 -7.24 8.95 3.14
C SER A 259 -7.23 7.69 4.01
N PHE A 260 -8.25 6.84 3.93
CA PHE A 260 -8.39 5.64 4.77
C PHE A 260 -7.80 4.39 4.13
N LEU A 261 -7.92 4.26 2.80
CA LEU A 261 -7.39 3.13 2.04
C LEU A 261 -6.46 3.61 0.92
N PRO A 262 -5.38 2.86 0.63
CA PRO A 262 -4.52 3.17 -0.51
C PRO A 262 -5.28 3.18 -1.84
N SER A 263 -5.05 4.19 -2.65
CA SER A 263 -5.56 4.28 -4.02
C SER A 263 -4.45 3.89 -4.99
N MET A 264 -4.72 2.93 -5.88
CA MET A 264 -3.77 2.45 -6.90
C MET A 264 -3.92 3.15 -8.25
N TRP A 265 -5.00 3.90 -8.43
CA TRP A 265 -5.32 4.61 -9.66
C TRP A 265 -6.15 5.88 -9.38
N TYR A 266 -6.28 6.73 -10.39
CA TYR A 266 -7.11 7.93 -10.40
C TYR A 266 -7.74 8.13 -11.79
N TRP A 267 -8.85 8.85 -11.90
CA TRP A 267 -9.49 9.15 -13.18
C TRP A 267 -9.16 10.56 -13.64
N VAL A 268 -8.94 10.72 -14.94
CA VAL A 268 -8.94 12.01 -15.64
C VAL A 268 -10.00 11.91 -16.72
N VAL A 269 -11.11 12.60 -16.51
CA VAL A 269 -12.29 12.57 -17.39
C VAL A 269 -12.28 13.83 -18.24
N ASP A 270 -12.23 13.68 -19.56
CA ASP A 270 -12.39 14.78 -20.50
C ASP A 270 -13.84 15.29 -20.49
N ARG A 271 -14.04 16.57 -20.19
CA ARG A 271 -15.36 17.21 -20.17
C ARG A 271 -15.98 17.32 -21.57
N GLY A 272 -15.17 17.28 -22.62
CA GLY A 272 -15.56 17.22 -24.02
C GLY A 272 -16.14 15.87 -24.45
N ALA A 273 -16.00 14.82 -23.63
CA ALA A 273 -16.55 13.50 -23.95
C ALA A 273 -18.09 13.53 -24.11
N THR A 274 -18.60 12.69 -25.01
CA THR A 274 -20.04 12.55 -25.27
C THR A 274 -20.76 12.02 -24.03
N THR A 275 -22.05 12.35 -23.90
CA THR A 275 -22.91 11.76 -22.87
C THR A 275 -22.82 10.23 -22.95
N ASP A 276 -22.62 9.57 -21.81
CA ASP A 276 -22.45 8.11 -21.65
C ASP A 276 -21.06 7.53 -21.96
N SER A 277 -20.01 8.37 -22.04
CA SER A 277 -18.63 7.86 -22.16
C SER A 277 -18.18 7.12 -20.88
N SER A 278 -17.58 5.94 -21.08
CA SER A 278 -16.93 5.16 -20.02
C SER A 278 -15.47 5.60 -19.86
N SER A 279 -15.14 6.29 -18.76
CA SER A 279 -13.79 6.81 -18.53
C SER A 279 -12.93 5.82 -17.75
N LYS A 280 -11.76 5.48 -18.30
CA LYS A 280 -10.79 4.57 -17.68
C LYS A 280 -9.81 5.33 -16.77
N PRO A 281 -9.40 4.75 -15.63
CA PRO A 281 -8.43 5.37 -14.75
C PRO A 281 -6.98 5.13 -15.19
N THR A 282 -6.07 5.94 -14.65
CA THR A 282 -4.62 5.84 -14.79
C THR A 282 -4.01 5.26 -13.52
N TRP A 283 -3.13 4.26 -13.64
CA TRP A 283 -2.41 3.65 -12.53
C TRP A 283 -1.34 4.59 -11.96
N PHE A 284 -1.22 4.68 -10.64
CA PHE A 284 -0.12 5.40 -9.99
C PHE A 284 1.24 4.77 -10.28
N ALA A 285 1.29 3.45 -10.45
CA ALA A 285 2.47 2.70 -10.89
C ALA A 285 3.06 3.20 -12.23
N ASN A 286 2.26 3.88 -13.06
CA ASN A 286 2.67 4.49 -14.34
C ASN A 286 2.88 6.01 -14.24
N THR A 287 2.63 6.62 -13.08
CA THR A 287 2.67 8.06 -12.89
C THR A 287 3.96 8.45 -12.16
N THR A 288 4.98 8.83 -12.93
CA THR A 288 6.27 9.23 -12.36
C THR A 288 6.15 10.60 -11.71
N LEU A 289 6.31 10.64 -10.39
CA LEU A 289 6.40 11.90 -9.64
C LEU A 289 7.85 12.38 -9.53
N ASN A 290 8.02 13.69 -9.45
CA ASN A 290 9.26 14.28 -8.96
C ASN A 290 9.25 14.27 -7.42
N TRP A 291 10.13 13.46 -6.82
CA TRP A 291 10.24 13.31 -5.37
C TRP A 291 11.10 14.40 -4.70
N GLY A 292 11.55 15.40 -5.45
CA GLY A 292 12.53 16.41 -5.04
C GLY A 292 13.86 16.17 -5.76
N GLU A 293 14.53 15.07 -5.41
CA GLU A 293 15.79 14.60 -6.02
C GLU A 293 15.65 13.17 -6.58
N ASN A 294 16.45 12.84 -7.59
CA ASN A 294 16.45 11.50 -8.19
C ASN A 294 16.75 10.39 -7.17
N LYS A 295 17.58 10.67 -6.17
CA LYS A 295 17.92 9.69 -5.13
C LYS A 295 16.73 9.36 -4.23
N GLN A 296 15.87 10.34 -3.93
CA GLN A 296 14.63 10.11 -3.18
C GLN A 296 13.69 9.16 -3.94
N LYS A 297 13.59 9.30 -5.26
CA LYS A 297 12.86 8.34 -6.12
C LYS A 297 13.49 6.95 -6.06
N GLN A 298 14.82 6.85 -6.15
CA GLN A 298 15.55 5.57 -6.07
C GLN A 298 15.33 4.87 -4.72
N PHE A 299 15.33 5.60 -3.60
CA PHE A 299 15.03 5.03 -2.27
C PHE A 299 13.68 4.34 -2.24
N VAL A 300 12.65 4.96 -2.82
CA VAL A 300 11.33 4.36 -2.92
C VAL A 300 11.37 3.13 -3.82
N GLU A 301 11.91 3.26 -5.03
CA GLU A 301 11.88 2.23 -6.07
C GLU A 301 12.72 0.99 -5.72
N ASN A 302 13.90 1.18 -5.14
CA ASN A 302 14.79 0.09 -4.75
C ASN A 302 14.17 -0.83 -3.68
N GLN A 303 13.26 -0.30 -2.85
CA GLN A 303 12.57 -1.08 -1.83
C GLN A 303 11.25 -1.69 -2.33
N LEU A 304 10.71 -1.28 -3.49
CA LEU A 304 9.47 -1.85 -4.06
C LEU A 304 9.58 -3.35 -4.40
N GLY A 305 10.80 -3.86 -4.58
CA GLY A 305 11.06 -5.28 -4.79
C GLY A 305 12.42 -5.60 -5.39
N TYR A 306 12.72 -6.89 -5.50
CA TYR A 306 13.97 -7.38 -6.06
C TYR A 306 13.95 -7.31 -7.58
N LYS A 307 14.93 -6.61 -8.18
CA LYS A 307 15.09 -6.52 -9.63
C LYS A 307 16.26 -7.39 -10.07
N GLU A 308 15.94 -8.53 -10.68
CA GLU A 308 16.91 -9.47 -11.21
C GLU A 308 16.33 -10.18 -12.45
N THR A 309 17.20 -10.48 -13.41
CA THR A 309 16.84 -11.08 -14.70
C THR A 309 16.83 -12.61 -14.69
N THR A 310 17.40 -13.22 -13.65
CA THR A 310 17.62 -14.68 -13.57
C THR A 310 16.47 -15.46 -12.91
N SER A 311 15.53 -14.82 -12.24
CA SER A 311 14.34 -15.49 -11.67
C SER A 311 13.13 -15.40 -12.61
N THR A 312 12.57 -16.55 -12.95
CA THR A 312 11.48 -16.66 -13.95
C THR A 312 10.13 -16.12 -13.46
N ASN A 313 9.82 -16.25 -12.17
CA ASN A 313 8.50 -15.92 -11.60
C ASN A 313 8.55 -14.85 -10.49
N SER A 314 9.67 -14.12 -10.36
CA SER A 314 9.82 -13.03 -9.40
C SER A 314 9.31 -11.71 -10.01
N HIS A 315 8.00 -11.50 -9.93
CA HIS A 315 7.33 -10.33 -10.50
C HIS A 315 6.82 -9.41 -9.39
N ASN A 316 7.39 -8.21 -9.36
CA ASN A 316 7.07 -7.13 -8.43
C ASN A 316 7.12 -5.79 -9.18
N PHE A 317 6.66 -4.71 -8.54
CA PHE A 317 6.63 -3.39 -9.18
C PHE A 317 8.02 -2.95 -9.68
N HIS A 318 9.08 -3.16 -8.89
CA HIS A 318 10.43 -2.78 -9.28
C HIS A 318 10.96 -3.61 -10.46
N SER A 319 10.76 -4.93 -10.46
CA SER A 319 11.24 -5.83 -11.51
C SER A 319 10.52 -5.58 -12.85
N LYS A 320 9.27 -5.12 -12.81
CA LYS A 320 8.50 -4.68 -13.98
C LYS A 320 8.67 -3.20 -14.33
N SER A 321 9.61 -2.50 -13.67
CA SER A 321 9.95 -1.10 -13.92
C SER A 321 8.78 -0.12 -13.73
N PHE A 322 7.87 -0.44 -12.80
CA PHE A 322 6.87 0.48 -12.30
C PHE A 322 7.44 1.36 -11.18
N THR A 323 6.80 2.50 -10.93
CA THR A 323 7.11 3.38 -9.78
C THR A 323 6.15 3.12 -8.61
N GLN A 324 6.14 4.00 -7.60
CA GLN A 324 5.27 3.90 -6.42
C GLN A 324 3.81 3.60 -6.81
N PRO A 325 3.24 2.45 -6.36
CA PRO A 325 1.97 1.97 -6.90
C PRO A 325 0.72 2.51 -6.21
N ALA A 326 0.84 3.08 -5.00
CA ALA A 326 -0.34 3.50 -4.23
C ALA A 326 -0.09 4.68 -3.28
N TYR A 327 -1.14 5.47 -3.03
CA TYR A 327 -1.09 6.62 -2.13
C TYR A 327 -2.35 6.67 -1.25
N LEU A 328 -2.17 7.13 -0.01
CA LEU A 328 -3.25 7.54 0.89
C LEU A 328 -3.54 9.01 0.61
N ILE A 329 -4.54 9.28 -0.22
CA ILE A 329 -4.80 10.63 -0.77
C ILE A 329 -5.46 11.50 0.30
N SER A 330 -4.87 12.65 0.59
CA SER A 330 -5.45 13.64 1.50
C SER A 330 -6.63 14.37 0.87
N GLY A 331 -6.51 14.71 -0.41
CA GLY A 331 -7.53 15.38 -1.19
C GLY A 331 -7.00 15.85 -2.53
N ILE A 332 -7.90 16.38 -3.35
CA ILE A 332 -7.61 17.02 -4.62
C ILE A 332 -8.48 18.28 -4.73
N ASP A 333 -7.91 19.34 -5.29
CA ASP A 333 -8.61 20.60 -5.54
C ASP A 333 -8.07 21.24 -6.84
N SER A 334 -8.72 22.32 -7.28
CA SER A 334 -8.38 23.05 -8.51
C SER A 334 -8.30 24.55 -8.28
N VAL A 335 -7.22 25.18 -8.77
CA VAL A 335 -7.06 26.64 -8.78
C VAL A 335 -6.47 27.07 -10.11
N ASN A 336 -7.10 28.04 -10.79
CA ASN A 336 -6.63 28.57 -12.07
C ASN A 336 -6.30 27.48 -13.11
N ASP A 337 -7.22 26.52 -13.26
CA ASP A 337 -7.06 25.40 -14.20
C ASP A 337 -5.92 24.42 -13.89
N GLN A 338 -5.31 24.54 -12.71
CA GLN A 338 -4.31 23.60 -12.20
C GLN A 338 -4.93 22.72 -11.12
N LEU A 339 -4.58 21.44 -11.12
CA LEU A 339 -4.96 20.50 -10.08
C LEU A 339 -3.88 20.43 -9.00
N ILE A 340 -4.30 20.45 -7.74
CA ILE A 340 -3.44 20.31 -6.58
C ILE A 340 -3.88 19.05 -5.85
N PHE A 341 -2.96 18.10 -5.66
CA PHE A 341 -3.20 16.92 -4.85
C PHE A 341 -2.11 16.77 -3.79
N SER A 342 -2.44 16.11 -2.70
CA SER A 342 -1.48 15.71 -1.67
C SER A 342 -1.90 14.37 -1.06
N GLY A 343 -0.94 13.72 -0.41
CA GLY A 343 -1.18 12.44 0.24
C GLY A 343 0.12 11.85 0.78
N PHE A 344 -0.02 10.79 1.54
CA PHE A 344 1.12 9.97 1.93
C PHE A 344 1.36 8.89 0.89
N LYS A 345 2.63 8.60 0.59
CA LYS A 345 3.02 7.33 -0.04
C LYS A 345 2.51 6.19 0.86
N ALA A 346 1.75 5.26 0.29
CA ALA A 346 1.46 4.01 1.01
C ALA A 346 2.72 3.12 1.00
N GLY A 347 3.01 2.47 2.13
CA GLY A 347 4.14 1.56 2.23
C GLY A 347 4.03 0.45 1.19
N SER A 348 5.09 0.17 0.45
CA SER A 348 5.09 -0.92 -0.53
C SER A 348 6.49 -1.45 -0.67
N VAL A 349 6.61 -2.77 -0.56
CA VAL A 349 7.87 -3.50 -0.56
C VAL A 349 7.74 -4.86 -1.24
N GLY A 350 8.87 -5.49 -1.53
CA GLY A 350 8.90 -6.89 -1.95
C GLY A 350 8.65 -7.84 -0.78
N TYR A 351 8.11 -9.03 -1.05
CA TYR A 351 8.04 -10.13 -0.07
C TYR A 351 8.35 -11.47 -0.73
N ASP A 352 8.92 -12.39 0.04
CA ASP A 352 9.26 -13.72 -0.44
C ASP A 352 8.06 -14.66 -0.36
N SER A 353 7.56 -15.08 -1.52
CA SER A 353 6.45 -16.02 -1.69
C SER A 353 6.93 -17.45 -1.99
N SER A 354 8.24 -17.70 -1.91
CA SER A 354 8.83 -18.99 -2.25
C SER A 354 8.21 -20.13 -1.45
N SER A 355 7.83 -21.20 -2.15
CA SER A 355 7.35 -22.43 -1.51
C SER A 355 8.50 -23.25 -0.92
N SER A 356 9.69 -23.15 -1.52
CA SER A 356 10.95 -23.77 -1.09
C SER A 356 11.60 -23.01 0.08
N SER A 357 12.59 -23.64 0.75
CA SER A 357 13.29 -23.09 1.91
C SER A 357 14.34 -22.02 1.50
N THR A 358 13.90 -20.83 1.14
CA THR A 358 14.75 -19.63 1.06
C THR A 358 15.01 -19.07 2.47
N GLN A 359 16.05 -18.26 2.65
CA GLN A 359 16.32 -17.67 3.97
C GLN A 359 15.21 -16.71 4.44
N THR A 360 14.52 -16.11 3.47
CA THR A 360 13.53 -15.04 3.67
C THR A 360 12.09 -15.48 3.46
N LYS A 361 11.83 -16.79 3.33
CA LYS A 361 10.49 -17.33 3.12
C LYS A 361 9.46 -16.71 4.08
N ASP A 362 8.31 -16.33 3.53
CA ASP A 362 7.19 -15.74 4.26
C ASP A 362 7.55 -14.43 5.00
N GLN A 363 8.50 -13.66 4.45
CA GLN A 363 8.96 -12.39 5.00
C GLN A 363 8.84 -11.25 3.98
N ALA A 364 8.41 -10.08 4.45
CA ALA A 364 8.55 -8.82 3.73
C ALA A 364 10.01 -8.33 3.80
N LEU A 365 10.49 -7.70 2.72
CA LEU A 365 11.85 -7.22 2.57
C LEU A 365 11.88 -5.69 2.64
N ALA A 366 12.07 -5.18 3.86
CA ALA A 366 11.97 -3.76 4.18
C ALA A 366 13.07 -3.35 5.16
N TRP A 367 13.50 -2.09 5.13
CA TRP A 367 14.54 -1.58 6.03
C TRP A 367 14.43 -0.06 6.22
N SER A 368 15.04 0.44 7.30
CA SER A 368 15.17 1.89 7.54
C SER A 368 16.19 2.50 6.58
N THR A 369 15.81 3.63 5.98
CA THR A 369 16.62 4.44 5.06
C THR A 369 16.94 5.81 5.67
N THR A 370 16.97 5.89 7.00
CA THR A 370 17.30 7.14 7.71
C THR A 370 18.76 7.49 7.50
N THR A 371 19.00 8.74 7.09
CA THR A 371 20.32 9.36 6.84
C THR A 371 21.29 9.14 8.00
N SER A 372 22.54 8.77 7.70
CA SER A 372 23.60 8.55 8.71
C SER A 372 23.95 9.80 9.53
N LEU A 373 24.50 9.58 10.73
CA LEU A 373 24.87 10.68 11.64
C LEU A 373 26.02 11.55 11.12
N ASP A 374 26.95 10.97 10.35
CA ASP A 374 28.08 11.67 9.73
C ASP A 374 27.71 12.43 8.44
N SER A 375 26.45 12.40 8.03
CA SER A 375 26.01 13.10 6.84
C SER A 375 26.30 14.60 6.95
N LYS A 376 26.68 15.20 5.82
CA LYS A 376 26.71 16.66 5.72
C LYS A 376 25.32 17.21 6.05
N THR A 377 25.30 18.27 6.85
CA THR A 377 24.09 19.02 7.16
C THR A 377 23.64 19.81 5.92
N GLY A 378 22.33 20.05 5.81
CA GLY A 378 21.72 20.74 4.66
C GLY A 378 20.73 19.82 3.97
N TYR A 379 19.53 20.32 3.68
CA TYR A 379 18.41 19.47 3.26
C TYR A 379 18.77 18.54 2.10
N ARG A 380 19.41 19.08 1.06
CA ARG A 380 19.80 18.32 -0.13
C ARG A 380 20.79 17.20 0.21
N ASP A 381 21.84 17.48 0.99
CA ASP A 381 22.81 16.46 1.40
C ASP A 381 22.15 15.37 2.27
N LEU A 382 21.22 15.75 3.15
CA LEU A 382 20.50 14.80 4.00
C LEU A 382 19.64 13.83 3.18
N VAL A 383 18.86 14.33 2.22
CA VAL A 383 17.94 13.50 1.40
C VAL A 383 18.63 12.78 0.24
N THR A 384 19.90 13.12 -0.03
CA THR A 384 20.73 12.46 -1.06
C THR A 384 21.89 11.65 -0.47
N ASN A 385 21.88 11.39 0.84
CA ASN A 385 22.81 10.46 1.48
C ASN A 385 22.55 9.01 0.99
N ASP A 386 23.60 8.19 0.86
CA ASP A 386 23.48 6.81 0.32
C ASP A 386 23.07 5.76 1.38
N THR A 387 22.90 6.17 2.64
CA THR A 387 22.58 5.27 3.76
C THR A 387 21.28 4.53 3.52
N GLY A 388 21.39 3.22 3.32
CA GLY A 388 20.25 2.34 3.13
C GLY A 388 19.66 2.36 1.71
N LEU A 389 20.38 2.89 0.71
CA LEU A 389 19.83 3.05 -0.64
C LEU A 389 19.43 1.74 -1.31
N ASN A 390 20.21 0.67 -1.12
CA ASN A 390 19.98 -0.61 -1.78
C ASN A 390 19.71 -1.76 -0.81
N GLY A 391 19.76 -1.53 0.51
CA GLY A 391 19.58 -2.57 1.51
C GLY A 391 19.78 -2.10 2.95
N PRO A 392 19.57 -2.99 3.94
CA PRO A 392 19.62 -2.63 5.36
C PRO A 392 20.99 -2.13 5.82
N ILE A 393 20.98 -1.16 6.75
CA ILE A 393 22.21 -0.66 7.40
C ILE A 393 21.97 -0.10 8.81
N ASN A 394 20.80 0.46 9.09
CA ASN A 394 20.46 0.94 10.43
C ASN A 394 20.14 -0.23 11.39
N GLY A 395 20.24 0.03 12.69
CA GLY A 395 20.27 -1.01 13.72
C GLY A 395 20.32 -0.39 15.12
N SER A 396 21.29 -0.77 15.94
CA SER A 396 21.55 -0.15 17.25
C SER A 396 23.05 -0.02 17.45
N PHE A 397 23.51 1.20 17.75
CA PHE A 397 24.91 1.59 17.83
C PHE A 397 25.15 2.39 19.10
N SER A 398 26.08 1.94 19.95
CA SER A 398 26.54 2.71 21.10
C SER A 398 27.59 3.73 20.66
N ILE A 399 27.43 4.99 21.08
CA ILE A 399 28.31 6.10 20.71
C ILE A 399 28.66 6.84 21.99
N GLN A 400 29.91 6.71 22.44
CA GLN A 400 30.34 7.21 23.75
C GLN A 400 29.44 6.67 24.88
N ASP A 401 28.73 7.55 25.59
CA ASP A 401 27.78 7.27 26.67
C ASP A 401 26.31 7.28 26.23
N THR A 402 26.04 7.50 24.93
CA THR A 402 24.70 7.46 24.32
C THR A 402 24.56 6.31 23.32
N PHE A 403 23.42 6.22 22.66
CA PHE A 403 23.17 5.29 21.58
C PHE A 403 22.36 5.94 20.45
N SER A 404 22.41 5.33 19.28
CA SER A 404 21.62 5.71 18.11
C SER A 404 21.15 4.45 17.39
N PHE A 405 19.95 4.50 16.82
CA PHE A 405 19.50 3.45 15.91
C PHE A 405 19.97 3.66 14.45
N VAL A 406 20.46 4.86 14.16
CA VAL A 406 20.99 5.26 12.86
C VAL A 406 22.48 4.97 12.80
N VAL A 407 22.95 4.46 11.66
CA VAL A 407 24.37 4.14 11.45
C VAL A 407 25.24 5.41 11.63
N PRO A 408 26.33 5.35 12.41
CA PRO A 408 27.16 6.53 12.65
C PRO A 408 27.93 7.01 11.41
N TYR A 409 28.24 6.11 10.48
CA TYR A 409 29.14 6.37 9.36
C TYR A 409 28.55 5.94 8.01
N SER A 410 28.91 6.68 6.96
CA SER A 410 28.59 6.40 5.56
C SER A 410 29.83 6.59 4.67
N SER A 411 29.72 6.28 3.37
CA SER A 411 30.84 6.38 2.42
C SER A 411 32.07 5.57 2.87
N ASN A 412 33.24 6.17 3.01
CA ASN A 412 34.47 5.50 3.44
C ASN A 412 34.82 5.77 4.92
N HIS A 413 33.91 6.39 5.68
CA HIS A 413 34.19 6.80 7.04
C HIS A 413 34.09 5.63 8.03
N THR A 414 34.98 5.63 9.03
CA THR A 414 34.97 4.71 10.17
C THR A 414 35.49 5.43 11.42
N ASN A 415 35.38 4.78 12.58
CA ASN A 415 35.93 5.34 13.82
C ASN A 415 37.47 5.43 13.83
N THR A 416 38.16 4.73 12.93
CA THR A 416 39.63 4.76 12.82
C THR A 416 40.13 5.64 11.67
N GLY A 417 39.27 6.48 11.10
CA GLY A 417 39.55 7.28 9.90
C GLY A 417 38.84 6.72 8.67
N ASN A 418 39.48 6.77 7.51
CA ASN A 418 38.85 6.32 6.26
C ASN A 418 39.34 4.92 5.85
N THR A 419 38.42 4.06 5.43
CA THR A 419 38.73 2.81 4.73
C THR A 419 39.10 3.10 3.27
N SER A 420 39.81 2.17 2.63
CA SER A 420 40.08 2.25 1.19
C SER A 420 38.83 1.97 0.34
N GLY A 421 37.86 1.23 0.89
CA GLY A 421 36.57 0.94 0.28
C GLY A 421 35.44 1.86 0.76
N THR A 422 34.32 1.82 0.03
CA THR A 422 33.06 2.46 0.42
C THR A 422 32.09 1.44 1.00
N ILE A 423 31.34 1.85 2.01
CA ILE A 423 30.26 1.09 2.61
C ILE A 423 29.20 0.81 1.54
N GLN A 424 28.91 -0.47 1.31
CA GLN A 424 27.89 -0.93 0.36
C GLN A 424 26.70 -1.55 1.07
N THR A 425 25.52 -1.29 0.52
CA THR A 425 24.25 -1.96 0.89
C THR A 425 23.79 -2.81 -0.28
N ALA A 426 23.13 -3.93 0.00
CA ALA A 426 22.58 -4.83 -1.03
C ALA A 426 21.21 -5.35 -0.61
N TYR A 427 20.37 -5.64 -1.60
CA TYR A 427 19.01 -6.13 -1.38
C TYR A 427 19.07 -7.50 -0.66
N PRO A 428 18.21 -7.77 0.33
CA PRO A 428 18.32 -8.96 1.18
C PRO A 428 17.84 -10.25 0.51
N VAL A 429 18.52 -10.63 -0.58
CA VAL A 429 18.37 -11.90 -1.30
C VAL A 429 19.74 -12.53 -1.44
N LYS A 430 19.90 -13.75 -0.94
CA LYS A 430 21.17 -14.47 -1.03
C LYS A 430 21.48 -14.75 -2.50
N LYS A 431 22.70 -14.43 -2.96
CA LYS A 431 23.13 -14.63 -4.36
C LYS A 431 22.90 -16.06 -4.87
N SER A 432 23.11 -17.07 -4.03
CA SER A 432 22.89 -18.48 -4.39
C SER A 432 21.41 -18.87 -4.55
N GLU A 433 20.49 -18.02 -4.08
CA GLU A 433 19.03 -18.22 -4.15
C GLU A 433 18.40 -17.31 -5.23
N ALA A 434 19.19 -16.48 -5.94
CA ALA A 434 18.70 -15.45 -6.84
C ALA A 434 17.82 -15.97 -8.00
N SER A 435 18.08 -17.18 -8.50
CA SER A 435 17.29 -17.79 -9.60
C SER A 435 16.05 -18.55 -9.12
N THR A 436 15.98 -18.90 -7.84
CA THR A 436 14.90 -19.73 -7.27
C THR A 436 13.96 -18.96 -6.36
N VAL A 437 14.37 -17.77 -5.90
CA VAL A 437 13.55 -16.90 -5.06
C VAL A 437 12.40 -16.27 -5.86
N MET A 438 11.24 -16.15 -5.23
CA MET A 438 10.07 -15.47 -5.76
C MET A 438 9.76 -14.25 -4.90
N ILE A 439 10.19 -13.06 -5.36
CA ILE A 439 9.90 -11.79 -4.68
C ILE A 439 8.74 -11.09 -5.39
N ASN A 440 7.56 -11.11 -4.76
CA ASN A 440 6.35 -10.42 -5.23
C ASN A 440 6.12 -9.12 -4.44
N SER A 441 5.08 -8.36 -4.78
CA SER A 441 4.81 -7.05 -4.17
C SER A 441 3.72 -7.11 -3.10
N LEU A 442 3.87 -6.28 -2.07
CA LEU A 442 2.80 -5.96 -1.13
C LEU A 442 2.57 -4.45 -1.00
N ILE A 443 1.38 -4.07 -0.53
CA ILE A 443 1.01 -2.69 -0.18
C ILE A 443 0.46 -2.67 1.25
N ASN A 444 1.03 -1.78 2.07
CA ASN A 444 0.63 -1.54 3.45
C ASN A 444 -0.54 -0.55 3.52
N ALA A 445 -1.30 -0.62 4.61
CA ALA A 445 -2.43 0.27 4.86
C ALA A 445 -2.01 1.63 5.45
N THR A 446 -0.71 1.82 5.70
CA THR A 446 -0.15 3.04 6.32
C THR A 446 1.06 3.55 5.51
N PRO A 447 1.58 4.75 5.84
CA PRO A 447 2.80 5.26 5.22
C PRO A 447 4.09 4.51 5.62
N LEU A 448 4.03 3.57 6.56
CA LEU A 448 5.19 2.83 7.04
C LEU A 448 5.56 1.72 6.05
N ASN A 449 6.83 1.69 5.63
CA ASN A 449 7.36 0.62 4.78
C ASN A 449 7.74 -0.64 5.60
N SER A 450 8.32 -0.45 6.79
CA SER A 450 8.76 -1.54 7.68
C SER A 450 7.96 -1.53 8.98
N TYR A 451 7.43 -2.69 9.37
CA TYR A 451 6.68 -2.91 10.61
C TYR A 451 7.40 -3.85 11.59
N GLY A 452 8.67 -4.19 11.31
CA GLY A 452 9.44 -5.09 12.17
C GLY A 452 9.58 -4.48 13.56
N ASP A 453 9.19 -5.24 14.58
CA ASP A 453 9.21 -4.80 15.98
C ASP A 453 10.66 -4.63 16.50
N GLU A 454 11.26 -3.47 16.24
CA GLU A 454 12.60 -3.07 16.65
C GLU A 454 12.72 -1.55 16.80
N GLY A 455 13.71 -1.07 17.56
CA GLY A 455 13.78 0.34 17.95
C GLY A 455 13.93 1.38 16.82
N VAL A 456 14.34 0.99 15.61
CA VAL A 456 14.52 1.91 14.47
C VAL A 456 13.23 2.18 13.68
N GLY A 457 12.20 1.34 13.85
CA GLY A 457 10.95 1.40 13.09
C GLY A 457 9.83 2.03 13.87
#